data_AF-A0A0L0BHR5-F1
#
_entry.id   AF-A0A0L0BHR5-F1
#
_cell.length_a   1.000
_cell.length_b   1.000
_cell.length_c   1.000
_cell.angle_alpha   90.00
_cell.angle_beta   90.00
_cell.angle_gamma   90.00
#
_symmetry.space_group_name_H-M   'P 1'
#
loop_
_entity.id
_entity.type
_entity.pdbx_description
1 polymer ?
#
loop_
_entity_poly.entity_id
_entity_poly.type
_entity_poly.pdbx_seq_one_letter_code
_entity_poly.pdbx_strand_id
1 'polypeptide(L)'
;MEQRSLLEKAGATLEISIICHNITAASVRSALGEELIEGVSLREFNDGVYSPAGPKNHALQESQADYLTFVDSDDYVEPGALEAWFMTAQQTGADAVLAPIRTTTGAILTTPWLRPSKPLILDPVRDGLATRSLPFGLLRRSYVDHIGFHYMAGLRTGEDLEPTLRLFFMGGRIAYPYGSSAYCQTDDAGEGRVTAAVSPLEEELAWFAPLAEQRWVRSISGPGRSSIATKLMRIHGIGTLRRRGEIASRAAAGDSAGVPTAGSVWSAEESAVWRAFHEGVKELSGDSLGSLSLRDARLARAALATDDAAGLASAVQAYDSARRWDVLMTENPRTALGRNSIIRHYVNERRRRTTGAFAAPPAPDSPQ
;
A
#
# COMPACT_ATOMS: atom_id res chain seq x y z
N MET A 1 -15.44 -14.35 18.47
CA MET A 1 -16.83 -14.44 18.98
C MET A 1 -17.50 -13.07 19.08
N GLU A 2 -16.89 -12.09 19.75
CA GLU A 2 -17.45 -10.73 19.91
C GLU A 2 -17.88 -10.06 18.59
N GLN A 3 -17.00 -10.05 17.57
CA GLN A 3 -17.31 -9.48 16.24
C GLN A 3 -18.55 -10.09 15.59
N ARG A 4 -18.78 -11.40 15.75
CA ARG A 4 -19.97 -12.09 15.20
C ARG A 4 -21.23 -11.54 15.84
N SER A 5 -21.25 -11.44 17.17
CA SER A 5 -22.41 -10.92 17.92
C SER A 5 -22.72 -9.46 17.59
N LEU A 6 -21.68 -8.62 17.41
CA LEU A 6 -21.85 -7.21 17.02
C LEU A 6 -22.45 -7.09 15.61
N LEU A 7 -21.90 -7.84 14.64
CA LEU A 7 -22.43 -7.84 13.27
C LEU A 7 -23.86 -8.38 13.20
N GLU A 8 -24.19 -9.44 13.95
CA GLU A 8 -25.56 -9.98 14.01
C GLU A 8 -26.56 -8.94 14.50
N LYS A 9 -26.21 -8.17 15.53
CA LYS A 9 -27.03 -7.03 16.01
C LYS A 9 -27.17 -5.93 14.97
N ALA A 10 -26.14 -5.73 14.15
CA ALA A 10 -26.18 -4.81 13.00
C ALA A 10 -26.91 -5.38 11.77
N GLY A 11 -27.40 -6.62 11.83
CA GLY A 11 -28.14 -7.28 10.74
C GLY A 11 -27.24 -7.90 9.67
N ALA A 12 -26.01 -8.29 10.01
CA ALA A 12 -25.06 -8.95 9.12
C ALA A 12 -24.56 -10.27 9.73
N THR A 13 -24.30 -11.25 8.89
CA THR A 13 -23.66 -12.53 9.28
C THR A 13 -22.19 -12.49 8.90
N LEU A 14 -21.32 -12.97 9.79
CA LEU A 14 -19.88 -13.08 9.53
C LEU A 14 -19.52 -14.52 9.16
N GLU A 15 -18.94 -14.68 7.97
CA GLU A 15 -18.28 -15.92 7.53
C GLU A 15 -16.77 -15.71 7.54
N ILE A 16 -16.03 -16.70 8.03
CA ILE A 16 -14.57 -16.67 8.07
C ILE A 16 -14.05 -17.84 7.24
N SER A 17 -13.23 -17.54 6.25
CA SER A 17 -12.52 -18.53 5.43
C SER A 17 -11.03 -18.29 5.52
N ILE A 18 -10.27 -19.35 5.80
CA ILE A 18 -8.80 -19.35 5.77
C ILE A 18 -8.37 -20.12 4.52
N ILE A 19 -7.61 -19.45 3.66
CA ILE A 19 -6.99 -20.10 2.51
C ILE A 19 -5.62 -20.64 2.93
N CYS A 20 -5.52 -21.96 3.04
CA CYS A 20 -4.30 -22.69 3.33
C CYS A 20 -3.45 -22.74 2.06
N HIS A 21 -2.60 -21.73 1.87
CA HIS A 21 -1.78 -21.57 0.66
C HIS A 21 -0.52 -22.44 0.71
N ASN A 22 -0.42 -23.41 -0.20
CA ASN A 22 0.71 -24.35 -0.28
C ASN A 22 0.95 -25.15 1.02
N ILE A 23 -0.07 -25.27 1.88
CA ILE A 23 -0.08 -26.03 3.13
C ILE A 23 -1.43 -26.74 3.28
N THR A 24 -1.46 -27.85 4.02
CA THR A 24 -2.71 -28.61 4.20
C THR A 24 -3.62 -27.97 5.25
N ALA A 25 -4.93 -28.10 5.07
CA ALA A 25 -5.94 -27.70 6.04
C ALA A 25 -5.80 -28.51 7.34
N ALA A 26 -5.33 -29.76 7.27
CA ALA A 26 -5.03 -30.57 8.44
C ALA A 26 -3.89 -29.97 9.30
N SER A 27 -2.82 -29.48 8.65
CA SER A 27 -1.73 -28.79 9.33
C SER A 27 -2.21 -27.51 10.03
N VAL A 28 -3.02 -26.70 9.35
CA VAL A 28 -3.58 -25.46 9.92
C VAL A 28 -4.53 -25.77 11.09
N ARG A 29 -5.43 -26.75 10.92
CA ARG A 29 -6.32 -27.22 11.99
C ARG A 29 -5.56 -27.68 13.23
N SER A 30 -4.51 -28.47 13.02
CA SER A 30 -3.66 -28.94 14.13
C SER A 30 -2.94 -27.80 14.84
N ALA A 31 -2.55 -26.73 14.13
CA ALA A 31 -1.87 -25.58 14.71
C ALA A 31 -2.82 -24.66 15.49
N LEU A 32 -4.05 -24.47 15.01
CA LEU A 32 -5.03 -23.58 15.63
C LEU A 32 -5.85 -24.26 16.75
N GLY A 33 -6.03 -25.58 16.67
CA GLY A 33 -6.89 -26.34 17.58
C GLY A 33 -8.38 -26.26 17.22
N GLU A 34 -9.16 -27.23 17.68
CA GLU A 34 -10.58 -27.39 17.30
C GLU A 34 -11.49 -26.24 17.79
N GLU A 35 -11.15 -25.58 18.89
CA GLU A 35 -11.96 -24.47 19.42
C GLU A 35 -11.92 -23.24 18.50
N LEU A 36 -10.75 -22.90 17.94
CA LEU A 36 -10.59 -21.70 17.11
C LEU A 36 -11.12 -21.88 15.68
N ILE A 37 -11.20 -23.12 15.21
CA ILE A 37 -11.65 -23.42 13.85
C ILE A 37 -13.15 -23.72 13.78
N GLU A 38 -13.85 -23.78 14.91
CA GLU A 38 -15.31 -23.92 14.94
C GLU A 38 -15.96 -22.73 14.20
N GLY A 39 -16.76 -23.03 13.18
CA GLY A 39 -17.39 -22.00 12.32
C GLY A 39 -16.43 -21.27 11.37
N VAL A 40 -15.22 -21.79 11.18
CA VAL A 40 -14.23 -21.31 10.19
C VAL A 40 -14.11 -22.32 9.05
N SER A 41 -14.19 -21.85 7.81
CA SER A 41 -13.95 -22.68 6.63
C SER A 41 -12.45 -22.72 6.31
N LEU A 42 -11.86 -23.90 6.27
CA LEU A 42 -10.48 -24.09 5.77
C LEU A 42 -10.53 -24.54 4.31
N ARG A 43 -9.81 -23.84 3.43
CA ARG A 43 -9.76 -24.13 1.99
C ARG A 43 -8.30 -24.25 1.55
N GLU A 44 -7.93 -25.38 0.97
CA GLU A 44 -6.58 -25.57 0.45
C GLU A 44 -6.45 -24.95 -0.94
N PHE A 45 -5.38 -24.20 -1.16
CA PHE A 45 -5.05 -23.63 -2.46
C PHE A 45 -3.57 -23.84 -2.74
N ASN A 46 -3.25 -24.55 -3.82
CA ASN A 46 -1.88 -24.94 -4.15
C ASN A 46 -1.55 -24.49 -5.58
N ASP A 47 -0.77 -23.43 -5.70
CA ASP A 47 -0.28 -22.90 -6.99
C ASP A 47 1.26 -22.93 -7.10
N GLY A 48 1.96 -23.25 -6.00
CA GLY A 48 3.42 -23.26 -5.93
C GLY A 48 4.07 -21.87 -6.02
N VAL A 49 3.28 -20.80 -6.03
CA VAL A 49 3.77 -19.42 -6.13
C VAL A 49 3.78 -18.78 -4.74
N TYR A 50 4.93 -18.29 -4.30
CA TYR A 50 5.06 -17.59 -3.01
C TYR A 50 4.60 -16.12 -3.10
N SER A 51 3.30 -15.92 -3.35
CA SER A 51 2.67 -14.59 -3.45
C SER A 51 1.26 -14.62 -2.85
N PRO A 52 0.84 -13.59 -2.11
CA PRO A 52 -0.52 -13.54 -1.55
C PRO A 52 -1.61 -13.34 -2.60
N ALA A 53 -1.27 -13.01 -3.86
CA ALA A 53 -2.24 -12.77 -4.93
C ALA A 53 -3.12 -13.99 -5.22
N GLY A 54 -2.51 -15.17 -5.36
CA GLY A 54 -3.19 -16.44 -5.65
C GLY A 54 -4.28 -16.78 -4.63
N PRO A 55 -3.94 -16.95 -3.35
CA PRO A 55 -4.94 -17.28 -2.32
C PRO A 55 -6.00 -16.19 -2.13
N LYS A 56 -5.64 -14.90 -2.25
CA LYS A 56 -6.63 -13.80 -2.16
C LYS A 56 -7.63 -13.84 -3.33
N ASN A 57 -7.16 -14.10 -4.55
CA ASN A 57 -8.03 -14.27 -5.71
C ASN A 57 -8.91 -15.53 -5.60
N HIS A 58 -8.36 -16.62 -5.08
CA HIS A 58 -9.13 -17.84 -4.84
C HIS A 58 -10.27 -17.58 -3.84
N ALA A 59 -9.98 -16.93 -2.70
CA ALA A 59 -11.00 -16.50 -1.74
C ALA A 59 -12.05 -15.57 -2.39
N LEU A 60 -11.60 -14.63 -3.22
CA LEU A 60 -12.48 -13.70 -3.91
C LEU A 60 -13.48 -14.42 -4.83
N GLN A 61 -13.03 -15.46 -5.54
CA GLN A 61 -13.83 -16.26 -6.46
C GLN A 61 -14.82 -17.18 -5.75
N GLU A 62 -14.41 -17.80 -4.64
CA GLU A 62 -15.25 -18.75 -3.91
C GLU A 62 -16.33 -18.07 -3.05
N SER A 63 -16.00 -16.91 -2.47
CA SER A 63 -16.90 -16.22 -1.54
C SER A 63 -18.17 -15.71 -2.22
N GLN A 64 -19.31 -15.89 -1.57
CA GLN A 64 -20.60 -15.32 -1.99
C GLN A 64 -21.04 -14.13 -1.12
N ALA A 65 -20.16 -13.63 -0.24
CA ALA A 65 -20.49 -12.56 0.67
C ALA A 65 -20.74 -11.23 -0.06
N ASP A 66 -21.69 -10.44 0.44
CA ASP A 66 -22.00 -9.09 -0.05
C ASP A 66 -20.88 -8.07 0.22
N TYR A 67 -20.12 -8.32 1.29
CA TYR A 67 -18.96 -7.53 1.68
C TYR A 67 -17.78 -8.44 2.00
N LEU A 68 -16.57 -7.96 1.67
CA LEU A 68 -15.33 -8.72 1.78
C LEU A 68 -14.31 -7.94 2.60
N THR A 69 -13.60 -8.64 3.47
CA THR A 69 -12.43 -8.14 4.20
C THR A 69 -11.32 -9.16 4.05
N PHE A 70 -10.11 -8.70 3.73
CA PHE A 70 -8.92 -9.54 3.74
C PHE A 70 -8.08 -9.20 4.98
N VAL A 71 -7.63 -10.23 5.69
CA VAL A 71 -6.73 -10.12 6.84
C VAL A 71 -5.53 -11.03 6.56
N ASP A 72 -4.33 -10.45 6.58
CA ASP A 72 -3.11 -11.22 6.39
C ASP A 72 -2.85 -12.11 7.63
N SER A 73 -2.15 -13.23 7.45
CA SER A 73 -2.06 -14.28 8.48
C SER A 73 -1.33 -13.87 9.75
N ASP A 74 -0.51 -12.83 9.66
CA ASP A 74 0.24 -12.20 10.75
C ASP A 74 -0.52 -11.01 11.36
N ASP A 75 -1.62 -10.56 10.78
CA ASP A 75 -2.36 -9.38 11.22
C ASP A 75 -3.64 -9.73 11.97
N TYR A 76 -4.27 -8.72 12.58
CA TYR A 76 -5.57 -8.89 13.24
C TYR A 76 -6.42 -7.62 13.14
N VAL A 77 -7.69 -7.71 13.51
CA VAL A 77 -8.61 -6.57 13.59
C VAL A 77 -9.03 -6.31 15.05
N GLU A 78 -9.04 -5.06 15.47
CA GLU A 78 -9.48 -4.68 16.82
C GLU A 78 -10.97 -5.01 17.04
N PRO A 79 -11.38 -5.32 18.28
CA PRO A 79 -12.80 -5.50 18.62
C PRO A 79 -13.69 -4.37 18.08
N GLY A 80 -14.84 -4.74 17.50
CA GLY A 80 -15.79 -3.80 16.88
C GLY A 80 -15.37 -3.23 15.53
N ALA A 81 -14.16 -3.50 15.01
CA ALA A 81 -13.72 -2.96 13.72
C ALA A 81 -14.65 -3.34 12.55
N LEU A 82 -15.02 -4.62 12.42
CA LEU A 82 -15.85 -5.05 11.28
C LEU A 82 -17.26 -4.46 11.34
N GLU A 83 -17.86 -4.39 12.54
CA GLU A 83 -19.14 -3.71 12.76
C GLU A 83 -19.04 -2.22 12.39
N ALA A 84 -18.03 -1.51 12.86
CA ALA A 84 -17.85 -0.09 12.56
C ALA A 84 -17.68 0.17 11.06
N TRP A 85 -16.95 -0.69 10.36
CA TRP A 85 -16.77 -0.58 8.91
C TRP A 85 -18.08 -0.89 8.18
N PHE A 86 -18.80 -1.94 8.59
CA PHE A 86 -20.10 -2.29 8.03
C PHE A 86 -21.13 -1.17 8.22
N MET A 87 -21.26 -0.63 9.43
CA MET A 87 -22.17 0.48 9.73
C MET A 87 -21.80 1.73 8.93
N THR A 88 -20.50 2.00 8.75
CA THR A 88 -20.04 3.10 7.88
C THR A 88 -20.44 2.87 6.43
N ALA A 89 -20.30 1.65 5.91
CA ALA A 89 -20.72 1.29 4.56
C ALA A 89 -22.24 1.51 4.39
N GLN A 90 -23.04 1.05 5.35
CA GLN A 90 -24.50 1.20 5.34
C GLN A 90 -24.94 2.66 5.43
N GLN A 91 -24.34 3.44 6.33
CA GLN A 91 -24.67 4.86 6.53
C GLN A 91 -24.37 5.71 5.28
N THR A 92 -23.28 5.39 4.58
CA THR A 92 -22.76 6.22 3.50
C THR A 92 -23.09 5.69 2.11
N GLY A 93 -23.56 4.45 2.02
CA GLY A 93 -23.65 3.69 0.78
C GLY A 93 -22.27 3.56 0.12
N ALA A 94 -21.22 3.35 0.90
CA ALA A 94 -19.87 3.20 0.38
C ALA A 94 -19.67 1.87 -0.33
N ASP A 95 -18.92 1.94 -1.43
CA ASP A 95 -18.48 0.80 -2.20
C ASP A 95 -17.21 0.17 -1.60
N ALA A 96 -16.45 0.96 -0.84
CA ALA A 96 -15.39 0.48 0.03
C ALA A 96 -15.24 1.36 1.26
N VAL A 97 -14.92 0.74 2.40
CA VAL A 97 -14.55 1.42 3.64
C VAL A 97 -13.09 1.13 3.90
N LEU A 98 -12.27 2.18 3.86
CA LEU A 98 -10.84 2.07 4.10
C LEU A 98 -10.58 2.06 5.61
N ALA A 99 -10.03 0.96 6.11
CA ALA A 99 -9.75 0.80 7.53
C ALA A 99 -8.72 1.84 8.03
N PRO A 100 -8.87 2.34 9.27
CA PRO A 100 -7.74 2.83 10.04
C PRO A 100 -6.75 1.67 10.21
N ILE A 101 -5.47 1.94 9.99
CA ILE A 101 -4.41 0.95 10.16
C ILE A 101 -3.57 1.34 11.37
N ARG A 102 -3.50 0.47 12.37
CA ARG A 102 -2.57 0.58 13.49
C ARG A 102 -1.27 -0.09 13.12
N THR A 103 -0.20 0.69 13.12
CA THR A 103 1.16 0.19 12.90
C THR A 103 1.66 -0.58 14.11
N THR A 104 2.78 -1.30 13.95
CA THR A 104 3.49 -2.02 15.02
C THR A 104 3.89 -1.12 16.19
N THR A 105 4.04 0.19 15.95
CA THR A 105 4.30 1.19 17.01
C THR A 105 3.07 1.59 17.82
N GLY A 106 1.89 1.05 17.49
CA GLY A 106 0.60 1.41 18.09
C GLY A 106 -0.05 2.68 17.51
N ALA A 107 0.67 3.46 16.71
CA ALA A 107 0.14 4.66 16.06
C ALA A 107 -0.74 4.32 14.84
N ILE A 108 -1.75 5.15 14.58
CA ILE A 108 -2.53 5.09 13.34
C ILE A 108 -1.69 5.62 12.17
N LEU A 109 -1.62 4.84 11.10
CA LEU A 109 -0.94 5.16 9.86
C LEU A 109 -1.54 6.42 9.24
N THR A 110 -0.70 7.39 8.90
CA THR A 110 -1.11 8.73 8.44
C THR A 110 -1.35 8.84 6.93
N THR A 111 -1.18 7.75 6.20
CA THR A 111 -1.72 7.59 4.84
C THR A 111 -3.15 7.03 4.92
N PRO A 112 -4.03 7.32 3.93
CA PRO A 112 -3.81 8.29 2.88
C PRO A 112 -3.76 9.72 3.46
N TRP A 113 -3.33 10.70 2.67
CA TRP A 113 -3.11 12.07 3.16
C TRP A 113 -4.41 12.87 3.33
N LEU A 114 -5.29 12.37 4.22
CA LEU A 114 -6.66 12.85 4.46
C LEU A 114 -6.72 14.34 4.80
N ARG A 115 -7.75 15.05 4.33
CA ARG A 115 -7.93 16.47 4.66
C ARG A 115 -8.24 16.69 6.15
N PRO A 116 -7.81 17.81 6.76
CA PRO A 116 -8.16 18.14 8.15
C PRO A 116 -9.66 18.27 8.43
N SER A 117 -10.48 18.48 7.39
CA SER A 117 -11.94 18.53 7.49
C SER A 117 -12.60 17.18 7.78
N LYS A 118 -11.83 16.08 7.84
CA LYS A 118 -12.29 14.70 8.12
C LYS A 118 -13.52 14.29 7.28
N PRO A 119 -13.45 14.36 5.94
CA PRO A 119 -14.58 14.00 5.10
C PRO A 119 -14.89 12.50 5.23
N LEU A 120 -16.15 12.14 5.52
CA LEU A 120 -16.52 10.73 5.65
C LEU A 120 -16.42 9.97 4.32
N ILE A 121 -16.79 10.62 3.20
CA ILE A 121 -16.53 10.15 1.83
C ILE A 121 -15.30 10.86 1.27
N LEU A 122 -14.35 10.08 0.79
CA LEU A 122 -13.05 10.55 0.33
C LEU A 122 -13.07 10.90 -1.16
N ASP A 123 -12.34 11.96 -1.51
CA ASP A 123 -11.99 12.30 -2.88
C ASP A 123 -10.63 11.67 -3.22
N PRO A 124 -10.52 10.87 -4.29
CA PRO A 124 -9.29 10.12 -4.60
C PRO A 124 -8.03 10.96 -4.67
N VAL A 125 -8.14 12.21 -5.15
CA VAL A 125 -7.01 13.12 -5.32
C VAL A 125 -6.83 14.02 -4.11
N ARG A 126 -7.91 14.59 -3.57
CA ARG A 126 -7.82 15.57 -2.47
C ARG A 126 -7.50 14.92 -1.14
N ASP A 127 -7.86 13.65 -0.96
CA ASP A 127 -7.57 12.86 0.23
C ASP A 127 -6.39 11.89 0.02
N GLY A 128 -5.74 11.94 -1.15
CA GLY A 128 -4.46 11.28 -1.41
C GLY A 128 -4.55 9.76 -1.42
N LEU A 129 -5.63 9.19 -1.96
CA LEU A 129 -5.87 7.75 -1.92
C LEU A 129 -4.76 6.93 -2.58
N ALA A 130 -4.12 7.46 -3.64
CA ALA A 130 -2.95 6.82 -4.26
C ALA A 130 -1.81 6.54 -3.26
N THR A 131 -1.71 7.28 -2.14
CA THR A 131 -0.66 7.03 -1.14
C THR A 131 -0.87 5.78 -0.31
N ARG A 132 -2.10 5.25 -0.26
CA ARG A 132 -2.44 3.98 0.39
C ARG A 132 -2.11 2.83 -0.56
N SER A 133 -1.29 1.88 -0.11
CA SER A 133 -0.86 0.73 -0.93
C SER A 133 -1.84 -0.45 -0.90
N LEU A 134 -2.55 -0.64 0.22
CA LEU A 134 -3.45 -1.80 0.41
C LEU A 134 -4.88 -1.36 0.69
N PRO A 135 -5.89 -2.05 0.16
CA PRO A 135 -7.29 -1.72 0.34
C PRO A 135 -7.88 -2.41 1.59
N PHE A 136 -7.12 -2.46 2.69
CA PHE A 136 -7.61 -3.05 3.95
C PHE A 136 -8.86 -2.34 4.44
N GLY A 137 -9.81 -3.13 4.92
CA GLY A 137 -11.14 -2.67 5.31
C GLY A 137 -12.22 -3.52 4.67
N LEU A 138 -13.35 -2.90 4.36
CA LEU A 138 -14.55 -3.57 3.87
C LEU A 138 -14.82 -3.21 2.42
N LEU A 139 -14.91 -4.19 1.53
CA LEU A 139 -15.15 -4.00 0.10
C LEU A 139 -16.55 -4.53 -0.25
N ARG A 140 -17.36 -3.74 -0.96
CA ARG A 140 -18.66 -4.21 -1.46
C ARG A 140 -18.46 -5.11 -2.68
N ARG A 141 -18.98 -6.34 -2.63
CA ARG A 141 -18.89 -7.35 -3.69
C ARG A 141 -19.31 -6.81 -5.06
N SER A 142 -20.48 -6.19 -5.14
CA SER A 142 -21.01 -5.69 -6.41
C SER A 142 -20.11 -4.62 -7.04
N TYR A 143 -19.39 -3.82 -6.26
CA TYR A 143 -18.42 -2.85 -6.79
C TYR A 143 -17.12 -3.53 -7.21
N VAL A 144 -16.62 -4.47 -6.41
CA VAL A 144 -15.45 -5.30 -6.73
C VAL A 144 -15.63 -5.99 -8.09
N ASP A 145 -16.80 -6.60 -8.32
CA ASP A 145 -17.14 -7.24 -9.59
C ASP A 145 -17.30 -6.21 -10.71
N HIS A 146 -17.97 -5.08 -10.44
CA HIS A 146 -18.18 -4.01 -11.42
C HIS A 146 -16.88 -3.45 -12.00
N ILE A 147 -15.87 -3.23 -11.15
CA ILE A 147 -14.56 -2.73 -11.60
C ILE A 147 -13.63 -3.87 -12.06
N GLY A 148 -14.04 -5.13 -11.91
CA GLY A 148 -13.19 -6.29 -12.22
C GLY A 148 -11.93 -6.34 -11.36
N PHE A 149 -12.04 -6.02 -10.07
CA PHE A 149 -10.92 -6.05 -9.13
C PHE A 149 -10.40 -7.47 -8.96
N HIS A 150 -9.10 -7.68 -9.20
CA HIS A 150 -8.39 -8.93 -8.97
C HIS A 150 -6.92 -8.62 -8.63
N TYR A 151 -6.34 -9.35 -7.68
CA TYR A 151 -4.91 -9.26 -7.40
C TYR A 151 -4.11 -9.74 -8.61
N MET A 152 -3.01 -9.05 -8.91
CA MET A 152 -2.20 -9.38 -10.07
C MET A 152 -1.32 -10.61 -9.80
N ALA A 153 -1.74 -11.75 -10.33
CA ALA A 153 -1.00 -13.01 -10.22
C ALA A 153 0.32 -12.97 -11.00
N GLY A 154 1.29 -13.81 -10.58
CA GLY A 154 2.60 -13.93 -11.24
C GLY A 154 3.61 -12.84 -10.89
N LEU A 155 3.23 -11.86 -10.07
CA LEU A 155 4.13 -10.84 -9.55
C LEU A 155 4.70 -11.25 -8.19
N ARG A 156 6.02 -11.08 -8.04
CA ARG A 156 6.71 -11.22 -6.75
C ARG A 156 6.44 -10.04 -5.82
N THR A 157 6.27 -8.84 -6.39
CA THR A 157 5.99 -7.60 -5.66
C THR A 157 5.04 -6.72 -6.45
N GLY A 158 4.13 -6.03 -5.76
CA GLY A 158 3.24 -5.03 -6.36
C GLY A 158 1.95 -5.63 -6.94
N GLU A 159 1.61 -6.84 -6.53
CA GLU A 159 0.39 -7.55 -6.92
C GLU A 159 -0.91 -6.82 -6.52
N ASP A 160 -0.82 -5.94 -5.53
CA ASP A 160 -1.89 -5.14 -4.97
C ASP A 160 -2.03 -3.76 -5.61
N LEU A 161 -1.03 -3.28 -6.36
CA LEU A 161 -0.97 -1.90 -6.83
C LEU A 161 -2.09 -1.57 -7.81
N GLU A 162 -2.19 -2.32 -8.90
CA GLU A 162 -3.23 -2.11 -9.92
C GLU A 162 -4.64 -2.18 -9.34
N PRO A 163 -5.04 -3.26 -8.63
CA PRO A 163 -6.41 -3.38 -8.15
C PRO A 163 -6.74 -2.34 -7.07
N THR A 164 -5.78 -1.98 -6.22
CA THR A 164 -5.99 -0.92 -5.21
C THR A 164 -6.18 0.45 -5.85
N LEU A 165 -5.36 0.79 -6.85
CA LEU A 165 -5.54 2.04 -7.57
C LEU A 165 -6.83 2.04 -8.38
N ARG A 166 -7.20 0.90 -8.99
CA ARG A 166 -8.48 0.73 -9.69
C ARG A 166 -9.65 0.99 -8.75
N LEU A 167 -9.65 0.36 -7.57
CA LEU A 167 -10.67 0.54 -6.53
C LEU A 167 -10.89 2.02 -6.21
N PHE A 168 -9.81 2.79 -6.04
CA PHE A 168 -9.89 4.20 -5.64
C PHE A 168 -10.24 5.15 -6.78
N PHE A 169 -9.89 4.84 -8.02
CA PHE A 169 -10.01 5.79 -9.14
C PHE A 169 -11.12 5.46 -10.14
N MET A 170 -11.80 4.33 -10.00
CA MET A 170 -12.94 3.95 -10.86
C MET A 170 -14.31 4.51 -10.46
N GLY A 171 -14.34 5.47 -9.54
CA GLY A 171 -15.53 6.29 -9.27
C GLY A 171 -16.45 5.78 -8.17
N GLY A 172 -16.08 4.72 -7.46
CA GLY A 172 -16.80 4.25 -6.27
C GLY A 172 -16.74 5.24 -5.10
N ARG A 173 -17.71 5.11 -4.20
CA ARG A 173 -17.76 5.85 -2.93
C ARG A 173 -16.85 5.19 -1.91
N ILE A 174 -15.74 5.84 -1.61
CA ILE A 174 -14.77 5.35 -0.62
C ILE A 174 -14.98 6.09 0.69
N ALA A 175 -15.28 5.38 1.77
CA ALA A 175 -15.45 5.96 3.10
C ALA A 175 -14.26 5.71 4.02
N TYR A 176 -14.10 6.55 5.05
CA TYR A 176 -13.10 6.38 6.10
C TYR A 176 -13.73 6.54 7.50
N PRO A 177 -13.73 5.51 8.35
CA PRO A 177 -14.40 5.54 9.64
C PRO A 177 -13.47 6.16 10.69
N TYR A 178 -13.47 7.49 10.79
CA TYR A 178 -12.61 8.20 11.75
C TYR A 178 -12.89 7.77 13.20
N GLY A 179 -11.83 7.42 13.92
CA GLY A 179 -11.92 7.04 15.33
C GLY A 179 -12.48 5.63 15.56
N SER A 180 -12.78 4.85 14.52
CA SER A 180 -13.16 3.45 14.73
C SER A 180 -11.96 2.60 15.15
N SER A 181 -12.28 1.41 15.67
CA SER A 181 -11.36 0.29 15.77
C SER A 181 -10.67 0.02 14.42
N ALA A 182 -9.40 -0.38 14.50
CA ALA A 182 -8.46 -0.45 13.41
C ALA A 182 -8.16 -1.88 12.96
N TYR A 183 -7.61 -1.98 11.75
CA TYR A 183 -6.79 -3.10 11.32
C TYR A 183 -5.40 -2.97 11.94
N CYS A 184 -4.89 -4.00 12.59
CA CYS A 184 -3.60 -3.97 13.27
C CYS A 184 -2.56 -4.76 12.51
N GLN A 185 -1.50 -4.06 12.10
CA GLN A 185 -0.33 -4.69 11.51
C GLN A 185 0.59 -5.22 12.61
N THR A 186 1.11 -6.43 12.43
CA THR A 186 2.16 -6.97 13.29
C THR A 186 3.51 -7.03 12.54
N ASP A 187 4.57 -7.33 13.27
CA ASP A 187 5.91 -7.58 12.72
C ASP A 187 6.30 -9.06 12.87
N ASP A 188 5.32 -9.95 12.97
CA ASP A 188 5.56 -11.39 13.23
C ASP A 188 6.12 -12.14 12.01
N ALA A 189 6.49 -11.41 10.95
CA ALA A 189 7.46 -11.87 9.99
C ALA A 189 8.79 -12.08 10.72
N GLY A 190 9.00 -13.28 11.29
CA GLY A 190 10.25 -13.68 11.94
C GLY A 190 11.49 -13.47 11.05
N GLU A 191 12.66 -13.90 11.54
CA GLU A 191 13.99 -13.69 10.93
C GLU A 191 14.20 -14.15 9.47
N GLY A 192 13.15 -14.52 8.73
CA GLY A 192 13.16 -15.02 7.36
C GLY A 192 12.42 -14.19 6.33
N ARG A 193 12.19 -12.87 6.50
CA ARG A 193 11.70 -12.04 5.38
C ARG A 193 12.74 -12.11 4.25
N VAL A 194 12.45 -12.89 3.20
CA VAL A 194 13.26 -13.07 1.98
C VAL A 194 13.21 -11.82 1.09
N THR A 195 13.35 -10.65 1.70
CA THR A 195 13.63 -9.34 1.07
C THR A 195 15.13 -9.04 1.03
N ALA A 196 15.99 -9.95 1.51
CA ALA A 196 17.45 -9.77 1.50
C ALA A 196 18.07 -9.92 0.10
N ALA A 197 17.42 -10.65 -0.82
CA ALA A 197 17.85 -10.73 -2.21
C ALA A 197 17.20 -9.60 -3.02
N VAL A 198 18.02 -8.69 -3.57
CA VAL A 198 17.57 -7.71 -4.57
C VAL A 198 17.29 -8.46 -5.87
N SER A 199 16.02 -8.56 -6.26
CA SER A 199 15.64 -9.03 -7.61
C SER A 199 16.14 -8.05 -8.68
N PRO A 200 16.33 -8.48 -9.94
CA PRO A 200 16.51 -7.56 -11.06
C PRO A 200 15.44 -6.47 -11.09
N LEU A 201 15.80 -5.24 -11.46
CA LEU A 201 14.85 -4.12 -11.44
C LEU A 201 13.66 -4.35 -12.39
N GLU A 202 13.90 -5.08 -13.48
CA GLU A 202 12.84 -5.48 -14.41
C GLU A 202 11.74 -6.30 -13.72
N GLU A 203 12.11 -7.26 -12.87
CA GLU A 203 11.15 -8.05 -12.09
C GLU A 203 10.43 -7.19 -11.04
N GLU A 204 11.18 -6.33 -10.35
CA GLU A 204 10.66 -5.46 -9.29
C GLU A 204 9.66 -4.41 -9.82
N LEU A 205 9.81 -3.99 -11.08
CA LEU A 205 8.96 -3.02 -11.76
C LEU A 205 8.06 -3.65 -12.84
N ALA A 206 7.99 -4.98 -12.94
CA ALA A 206 7.22 -5.70 -13.96
C ALA A 206 5.73 -5.33 -13.98
N TRP A 207 5.18 -4.87 -12.86
CA TRP A 207 3.80 -4.39 -12.73
C TRP A 207 3.52 -3.07 -13.44
N PHE A 208 4.55 -2.26 -13.76
CA PHE A 208 4.35 -0.89 -14.22
C PHE A 208 3.75 -0.81 -15.63
N ALA A 209 4.32 -1.52 -16.61
CA ALA A 209 3.81 -1.49 -17.98
C ALA A 209 2.35 -1.99 -18.08
N PRO A 210 1.99 -3.15 -17.49
CA PRO A 210 0.59 -3.60 -17.44
C PRO A 210 -0.36 -2.61 -16.78
N LEU A 211 0.09 -1.87 -15.75
CA LEU A 211 -0.71 -0.81 -15.10
C LEU A 211 -0.90 0.40 -16.03
N ALA A 212 0.18 0.90 -16.63
CA ALA A 212 0.15 2.11 -17.47
C ALA A 212 -0.69 1.94 -18.75
N GLU A 213 -0.80 0.70 -19.24
CA GLU A 213 -1.60 0.34 -20.41
C GLU A 213 -3.09 0.18 -20.11
N GLN A 214 -3.50 0.09 -18.84
CA GLN A 214 -4.90 -0.06 -18.48
C GLN A 214 -5.76 1.08 -19.03
N ARG A 215 -6.85 0.70 -19.72
CA ARG A 215 -7.81 1.67 -20.28
C ARG A 215 -8.35 2.60 -19.20
N TRP A 216 -8.58 2.09 -18.00
CA TRP A 216 -9.11 2.89 -16.91
C TRP A 216 -8.12 3.97 -16.45
N VAL A 217 -6.82 3.66 -16.39
CA VAL A 217 -5.76 4.62 -16.03
C VAL A 217 -5.72 5.78 -17.03
N ARG A 218 -5.89 5.48 -18.32
CA ARG A 218 -5.95 6.52 -19.36
C ARG A 218 -7.23 7.36 -19.29
N SER A 219 -8.32 6.78 -18.78
CA SER A 219 -9.64 7.43 -18.72
C SER A 219 -9.83 8.37 -17.51
N ILE A 220 -9.07 8.19 -16.43
CA ILE A 220 -9.21 9.03 -15.23
C ILE A 220 -8.63 10.44 -15.46
N SER A 221 -9.05 11.39 -14.62
CA SER A 221 -8.63 12.79 -14.72
C SER A 221 -7.10 12.97 -14.66
N GLY A 222 -6.59 14.02 -15.32
CA GLY A 222 -5.17 14.39 -15.25
C GLY A 222 -4.62 14.47 -13.82
N PRO A 223 -5.29 15.17 -12.87
CA PRO A 223 -4.88 15.17 -11.47
C PRO A 223 -4.83 13.79 -10.80
N GLY A 224 -5.71 12.87 -11.22
CA GLY A 224 -5.68 11.47 -10.77
C GLY A 224 -4.44 10.75 -11.27
N ARG A 225 -4.15 10.82 -12.57
CA ARG A 225 -2.94 10.22 -13.14
C ARG A 225 -1.66 10.81 -12.55
N SER A 226 -1.59 12.12 -12.35
CA SER A 226 -0.44 12.75 -11.68
C SER A 226 -0.30 12.31 -10.21
N SER A 227 -1.40 12.00 -9.51
CA SER A 227 -1.36 11.46 -8.14
C SER A 227 -0.79 10.04 -8.12
N ILE A 228 -1.26 9.18 -9.04
CA ILE A 228 -0.70 7.83 -9.25
C ILE A 228 0.78 7.92 -9.58
N ALA A 229 1.16 8.67 -10.61
CA ALA A 229 2.57 8.84 -11.03
C ALA A 229 3.47 9.33 -9.89
N THR A 230 3.00 10.29 -9.08
CA THR A 230 3.76 10.78 -7.92
C THR A 230 3.95 9.68 -6.86
N LYS A 231 2.92 8.87 -6.59
CA LYS A 231 3.03 7.71 -5.69
C LYS A 231 4.05 6.70 -6.23
N LEU A 232 3.90 6.31 -7.50
CA LEU A 232 4.75 5.31 -8.13
C LEU A 232 6.21 5.74 -8.06
N MET A 233 6.50 6.98 -8.45
CA MET A 233 7.86 7.52 -8.38
C MET A 233 8.38 7.57 -6.95
N ARG A 234 7.61 8.08 -5.97
CA ARG A 234 8.11 8.26 -4.59
C ARG A 234 8.33 6.95 -3.84
N ILE A 235 7.43 5.99 -3.98
CA ILE A 235 7.44 4.78 -3.16
C ILE A 235 8.20 3.67 -3.87
N HIS A 236 7.92 3.46 -5.16
CA HIS A 236 8.54 2.37 -5.91
C HIS A 236 9.79 2.82 -6.64
N GLY A 237 9.84 4.04 -7.19
CA GLY A 237 11.05 4.55 -7.84
C GLY A 237 12.15 4.90 -6.84
N ILE A 238 11.95 5.99 -6.10
CA ILE A 238 12.89 6.51 -5.09
C ILE A 238 13.19 5.47 -4.02
N GLY A 239 12.19 4.72 -3.54
CA GLY A 239 12.40 3.65 -2.57
C GLY A 239 13.40 2.61 -3.06
N THR A 240 13.30 2.20 -4.33
CA THR A 240 14.20 1.21 -4.95
C THR A 240 15.60 1.78 -5.18
N LEU A 241 15.70 3.01 -5.68
CA LEU A 241 17.00 3.68 -5.85
C LEU A 241 17.76 3.78 -4.52
N ARG A 242 17.07 4.15 -3.44
CA ARG A 242 17.68 4.25 -2.10
C ARG A 242 18.19 2.90 -1.63
N ARG A 243 17.36 1.85 -1.66
CA ARG A 243 17.77 0.49 -1.24
C ARG A 243 19.01 0.02 -2.01
N ARG A 244 19.02 0.20 -3.34
CA ARG A 244 20.14 -0.23 -4.19
C ARG A 244 21.41 0.58 -3.96
N GLY A 245 21.31 1.90 -3.80
CA GLY A 245 22.47 2.74 -3.49
C GLY A 245 23.03 2.52 -2.08
N GLU A 246 22.18 2.21 -1.09
CA GLU A 246 22.61 1.78 0.24
C GLU A 246 23.40 0.47 0.18
N ILE A 247 22.94 -0.50 -0.63
CA ILE A 247 23.65 -1.76 -0.87
C ILE A 247 24.98 -1.53 -1.57
N ALA A 248 24.98 -0.72 -2.64
CA ALA A 248 26.20 -0.36 -3.37
C ALA A 248 27.24 0.31 -2.45
N SER A 249 26.79 1.19 -1.55
CA SER A 249 27.65 1.86 -0.57
C SER A 249 28.31 0.88 0.40
N ARG A 250 27.55 -0.09 0.92
CA ARG A 250 28.09 -1.14 1.83
C ARG A 250 29.08 -2.05 1.12
N ALA A 251 28.76 -2.47 -0.10
CA ALA A 251 29.65 -3.30 -0.91
C ALA A 251 30.97 -2.58 -1.22
N ALA A 252 30.93 -1.28 -1.52
CA ALA A 252 32.14 -0.47 -1.73
C ALA A 252 32.99 -0.31 -0.46
N ALA A 253 32.37 -0.35 0.73
CA ALA A 253 33.06 -0.29 2.02
C ALA A 253 33.69 -1.63 2.46
N GLY A 254 33.56 -2.70 1.65
CA GLY A 254 34.12 -4.02 1.96
C GLY A 254 33.26 -4.86 2.91
N ASP A 255 31.99 -4.49 3.13
CA ASP A 255 31.03 -5.31 3.87
C ASP A 255 30.55 -6.48 3.00
N SER A 256 31.22 -7.63 3.13
CA SER A 256 30.96 -8.83 2.34
C SER A 256 29.94 -9.80 2.97
N ALA A 257 29.34 -9.45 4.11
CA ALA A 257 28.42 -10.35 4.82
C ALA A 257 27.01 -10.31 4.21
N GLY A 258 26.69 -11.28 3.35
CA GLY A 258 25.33 -11.49 2.84
C GLY A 258 24.83 -10.46 1.84
N VAL A 259 25.70 -9.59 1.33
CA VAL A 259 25.37 -8.53 0.36
C VAL A 259 25.63 -9.03 -1.08
N PRO A 260 24.69 -8.88 -2.03
CA PRO A 260 24.97 -9.10 -3.45
C PRO A 260 26.18 -8.28 -3.91
N THR A 261 26.96 -8.78 -4.87
CA THR A 261 28.12 -8.02 -5.37
C THR A 261 27.69 -6.66 -5.92
N ALA A 262 28.50 -5.60 -5.72
CA ALA A 262 28.11 -4.23 -6.10
C ALA A 262 27.65 -4.10 -7.57
N GLY A 263 28.25 -4.88 -8.48
CA GLY A 263 27.87 -4.91 -9.90
C GLY A 263 26.51 -5.54 -10.19
N SER A 264 25.89 -6.24 -9.24
CA SER A 264 24.58 -6.87 -9.42
C SER A 264 23.40 -6.00 -8.95
N VAL A 265 23.64 -4.82 -8.34
CA VAL A 265 22.56 -3.96 -7.82
C VAL A 265 22.26 -2.74 -8.67
N TRP A 266 23.21 -2.27 -9.48
CA TRP A 266 23.01 -1.23 -10.49
C TRP A 266 24.03 -1.36 -11.63
N SER A 267 23.52 -1.67 -12.82
CA SER A 267 24.28 -1.86 -14.06
C SER A 267 23.68 -1.03 -15.20
N ALA A 268 24.28 -1.09 -16.39
CA ALA A 268 23.71 -0.47 -17.59
C ALA A 268 22.31 -1.02 -17.95
N GLU A 269 22.06 -2.32 -17.67
CA GLU A 269 20.75 -2.96 -17.88
C GLU A 269 19.71 -2.42 -16.90
N GLU A 270 20.05 -2.36 -15.60
CA GLU A 270 19.19 -1.81 -14.56
C GLU A 270 18.88 -0.32 -14.81
N SER A 271 19.89 0.45 -15.22
CA SER A 271 19.73 1.86 -15.63
C SER A 271 18.80 2.00 -16.84
N ALA A 272 18.84 1.10 -17.81
CA ALA A 272 17.91 1.10 -18.93
C ALA A 272 16.46 0.86 -18.49
N VAL A 273 16.23 -0.09 -17.58
CA VAL A 273 14.91 -0.33 -16.96
C VAL A 273 14.43 0.91 -16.20
N TRP A 274 15.31 1.55 -15.44
CA TRP A 274 15.00 2.79 -14.74
C TRP A 274 14.60 3.93 -15.69
N ARG A 275 15.30 4.11 -16.81
CA ARG A 275 14.95 5.11 -17.83
C ARG A 275 13.56 4.86 -18.40
N ALA A 276 13.24 3.60 -18.72
CA ALA A 276 11.92 3.22 -19.24
C ALA A 276 10.80 3.48 -18.22
N PHE A 277 11.01 3.08 -16.96
CA PHE A 277 10.08 3.36 -15.86
C PHE A 277 9.89 4.87 -15.64
N HIS A 278 10.99 5.63 -15.57
CA HIS A 278 10.94 7.07 -15.37
C HIS A 278 10.16 7.78 -16.47
N GLU A 279 10.42 7.44 -17.73
CA GLU A 279 9.70 8.05 -18.86
C GLU A 279 8.22 7.68 -18.87
N GLY A 280 7.87 6.41 -18.63
CA GLY A 280 6.46 6.02 -18.55
C GLY A 280 5.71 6.69 -17.39
N VAL A 281 6.35 6.84 -16.23
CA VAL A 281 5.77 7.56 -15.09
C VAL A 281 5.59 9.05 -15.40
N LYS A 282 6.52 9.64 -16.16
CA LYS A 282 6.44 11.02 -16.64
C LYS A 282 5.29 11.18 -17.65
N GLU A 283 5.16 10.29 -18.63
CA GLU A 283 4.04 10.27 -19.59
C GLU A 283 2.70 10.16 -18.86
N LEU A 284 2.58 9.22 -17.91
CA LEU A 284 1.38 9.03 -17.09
C LEU A 284 0.96 10.34 -16.40
N SER A 285 1.92 11.11 -15.91
CA SER A 285 1.68 12.38 -15.20
C SER A 285 1.30 13.57 -16.09
N GLY A 286 1.35 13.42 -17.42
CA GLY A 286 1.25 14.53 -18.37
C GLY A 286 2.55 15.34 -18.45
N ASP A 287 3.68 14.65 -18.49
CA ASP A 287 5.04 15.19 -18.54
C ASP A 287 5.46 16.07 -17.35
N SER A 288 4.84 15.88 -16.18
CA SER A 288 5.21 16.62 -14.98
C SER A 288 5.15 15.80 -13.69
N LEU A 289 6.32 15.53 -13.13
CA LEU A 289 6.49 15.08 -11.75
C LEU A 289 6.70 16.26 -10.79
N GLY A 290 6.09 17.41 -11.09
CA GLY A 290 6.33 18.66 -10.38
C GLY A 290 5.99 18.63 -8.90
N SER A 291 5.28 17.62 -8.40
CA SER A 291 5.04 17.45 -6.96
C SER A 291 6.19 16.78 -6.20
N LEU A 292 7.16 16.16 -6.88
CA LEU A 292 8.33 15.55 -6.23
C LEU A 292 9.14 16.59 -5.45
N SER A 293 9.68 16.17 -4.31
CA SER A 293 10.62 17.02 -3.59
C SER A 293 11.88 17.23 -4.42
N LEU A 294 12.62 18.32 -4.17
CA LEU A 294 13.89 18.60 -4.84
C LEU A 294 14.86 17.42 -4.69
N ARG A 295 14.93 16.81 -3.51
CA ARG A 295 15.81 15.64 -3.30
C ARG A 295 15.36 14.42 -4.10
N ASP A 296 14.06 14.15 -4.18
CA ASP A 296 13.53 13.01 -4.95
C ASP A 296 13.81 13.23 -6.45
N ALA A 297 13.53 14.43 -6.95
CA ALA A 297 13.77 14.79 -8.35
C ALA A 297 15.27 14.73 -8.71
N ARG A 298 16.16 15.15 -7.81
CA ARG A 298 17.61 15.05 -8.00
C ARG A 298 18.10 13.60 -8.01
N LEU A 299 17.65 12.77 -7.07
CA LEU A 299 18.01 11.34 -7.05
C LEU A 299 17.51 10.63 -8.31
N ALA A 300 16.26 10.88 -8.71
CA ALA A 300 15.70 10.31 -9.93
C ALA A 300 16.53 10.68 -11.17
N ARG A 301 16.95 11.94 -11.30
CA ARG A 301 17.82 12.38 -12.41
C ARG A 301 19.24 11.85 -12.33
N ALA A 302 19.82 11.79 -11.15
CA ALA A 302 21.17 11.26 -10.97
C ALA A 302 21.22 9.79 -11.40
N ALA A 303 20.19 9.01 -11.08
CA ALA A 303 20.04 7.63 -11.54
C ALA A 303 19.88 7.50 -13.07
N LEU A 304 19.35 8.52 -13.78
CA LEU A 304 19.32 8.52 -15.25
C LEU A 304 20.71 8.73 -15.88
N ALA A 305 21.65 9.31 -15.13
CA ALA A 305 22.96 9.74 -15.60
C ALA A 305 24.10 8.79 -15.22
N THR A 306 23.80 7.67 -14.56
CA THR A 306 24.80 6.69 -14.11
C THR A 306 24.38 5.27 -14.44
N ASP A 307 25.35 4.49 -14.93
CA ASP A 307 25.18 3.09 -15.33
C ASP A 307 26.00 2.15 -14.44
N ASP A 308 26.51 2.66 -13.31
CA ASP A 308 27.32 1.90 -12.35
C ASP A 308 26.89 2.14 -10.90
N ALA A 309 27.19 1.17 -10.05
CA ALA A 309 26.81 1.18 -8.65
C ALA A 309 27.45 2.31 -7.83
N ALA A 310 28.64 2.79 -8.22
CA ALA A 310 29.32 3.86 -7.49
C ALA A 310 28.63 5.21 -7.70
N GLY A 311 28.17 5.50 -8.93
CA GLY A 311 27.39 6.69 -9.22
C GLY A 311 26.03 6.67 -8.52
N LEU A 312 25.33 5.54 -8.48
CA LEU A 312 24.09 5.41 -7.70
C LEU A 312 24.34 5.60 -6.19
N ALA A 313 25.39 4.99 -5.64
CA ALA A 313 25.77 5.16 -4.23
C ALA A 313 26.02 6.64 -3.89
N SER A 314 26.77 7.35 -4.74
CA SER A 314 27.01 8.79 -4.58
C SER A 314 25.70 9.60 -4.63
N ALA A 315 24.79 9.26 -5.53
CA ALA A 315 23.49 9.90 -5.63
C ALA A 315 22.63 9.70 -4.37
N VAL A 316 22.64 8.50 -3.79
CA VAL A 316 21.93 8.20 -2.53
C VAL A 316 22.58 8.92 -1.35
N GLN A 317 23.90 9.00 -1.28
CA GLN A 317 24.59 9.80 -0.25
C GLN A 317 24.21 11.28 -0.34
N ALA A 318 24.11 11.84 -1.55
CA ALA A 318 23.62 13.21 -1.76
C ALA A 318 22.15 13.38 -1.36
N TYR A 319 21.32 12.34 -1.57
CA TYR A 319 19.93 12.33 -1.13
C TYR A 319 19.81 12.32 0.40
N ASP A 320 20.60 11.51 1.11
CA ASP A 320 20.54 11.38 2.57
C ASP A 320 21.13 12.62 3.28
N SER A 321 22.09 13.31 2.64
CA SER A 321 22.65 14.58 3.12
C SER A 321 21.83 15.82 2.72
N ALA A 322 20.70 15.64 2.02
CA ALA A 322 19.85 16.73 1.56
C ALA A 322 19.30 17.57 2.72
N ARG A 323 19.27 18.90 2.54
CA ARG A 323 18.78 19.81 3.58
C ARG A 323 17.26 19.69 3.69
N ARG A 324 16.71 20.09 4.84
CA ARG A 324 15.25 20.14 5.05
C ARG A 324 14.51 20.91 3.94
N TRP A 325 15.14 21.95 3.38
CA TRP A 325 14.59 22.68 2.24
C TRP A 325 14.37 21.79 1.01
N ASP A 326 15.32 20.90 0.72
CA ASP A 326 15.26 19.98 -0.42
C ASP A 326 14.19 18.89 -0.25
N VAL A 327 13.88 18.55 1.00
CA VAL A 327 12.77 17.63 1.34
C VAL A 327 11.41 18.30 1.12
N LEU A 328 11.30 19.59 1.46
CA LEU A 328 10.02 20.27 1.52
C LEU A 328 9.61 20.87 0.17
N MET A 329 10.58 21.44 -0.56
CA MET A 329 10.32 22.17 -1.80
C MET A 329 10.32 21.26 -3.01
N THR A 330 9.71 21.75 -4.08
CA THR A 330 9.67 21.15 -5.42
C THR A 330 10.52 22.00 -6.38
N GLU A 331 10.83 21.48 -7.56
CA GLU A 331 11.61 22.22 -8.58
C GLU A 331 10.90 23.49 -9.06
N ASN A 332 9.58 23.42 -9.16
CA ASN A 332 8.74 24.56 -9.44
C ASN A 332 8.07 25.05 -8.13
N PRO A 333 8.43 26.22 -7.58
CA PRO A 333 7.84 26.70 -6.32
C PRO A 333 6.30 26.76 -6.31
N ARG A 334 5.66 26.89 -7.47
CA ARG A 334 4.18 26.87 -7.58
C ARG A 334 3.57 25.52 -7.23
N THR A 335 4.31 24.43 -7.44
CA THR A 335 3.85 23.07 -7.11
C THR A 335 4.17 22.66 -5.67
N ALA A 336 4.96 23.46 -4.93
CA ALA A 336 5.30 23.21 -3.53
C ALA A 336 4.10 23.29 -2.57
N LEU A 337 2.99 23.91 -3.01
CA LEU A 337 1.70 23.93 -2.31
C LEU A 337 0.65 23.02 -2.97
N GLY A 338 1.06 22.24 -3.96
CA GLY A 338 0.24 21.28 -4.68
C GLY A 338 -0.30 20.18 -3.77
N ARG A 339 -1.36 19.48 -4.21
CA ARG A 339 -2.07 18.46 -3.41
C ARG A 339 -1.16 17.34 -2.94
N ASN A 340 -0.24 16.93 -3.79
CA ASN A 340 0.71 15.86 -3.51
C ASN A 340 2.05 16.38 -2.95
N SER A 341 2.19 17.66 -2.59
CA SER A 341 3.45 18.20 -2.06
C SER A 341 3.71 17.79 -0.61
N ILE A 342 5.00 17.67 -0.24
CA ILE A 342 5.42 17.28 1.11
C ILE A 342 5.09 18.39 2.13
N ILE A 343 5.28 19.67 1.78
CA ILE A 343 4.90 20.79 2.68
C ILE A 343 3.42 20.74 3.03
N ARG A 344 2.54 20.58 2.04
CA ARG A 344 1.10 20.52 2.29
C ARG A 344 0.75 19.34 3.18
N HIS A 345 1.40 18.19 2.98
CA HIS A 345 1.23 17.03 3.86
C HIS A 345 1.56 17.37 5.31
N TYR A 346 2.74 17.92 5.60
CA TYR A 346 3.14 18.29 6.97
C TYR A 346 2.23 19.33 7.61
N VAL A 347 1.80 20.34 6.84
CA VAL A 347 0.85 21.34 7.34
C VAL A 347 -0.48 20.70 7.72
N ASN A 348 -1.02 19.83 6.85
CA ASN A 348 -2.26 19.12 7.12
C ASN A 348 -2.12 18.14 8.28
N GLU A 349 -0.99 17.44 8.37
CA GLU A 349 -0.70 16.53 9.48
C GLU A 349 -0.66 17.27 10.81
N ARG A 350 0.04 18.41 10.88
CA ARG A 350 0.07 19.25 12.08
C ARG A 350 -1.33 19.70 12.48
N ARG A 351 -2.14 20.17 11.51
CA ARG A 351 -3.55 20.54 11.75
C ARG A 351 -4.35 19.36 12.28
N ARG A 352 -4.23 18.17 11.66
CA ARG A 352 -4.91 16.94 12.08
C ARG A 352 -4.57 16.57 13.52
N ARG A 353 -3.29 16.62 13.90
CA ARG A 353 -2.82 16.35 15.28
C ARG A 353 -3.44 17.33 16.27
N THR A 354 -3.45 18.63 15.97
CA THR A 354 -4.08 19.65 16.83
C THR A 354 -5.59 19.44 16.99
N THR A 355 -6.27 18.92 15.96
CA THR A 355 -7.73 18.64 15.99
C THR A 355 -8.11 17.24 16.48
N GLY A 356 -7.14 16.44 16.96
CA GLY A 356 -7.39 15.04 17.38
C GLY A 356 -7.98 14.16 16.27
N ALA A 357 -7.55 14.34 15.01
CA ALA A 357 -8.20 13.67 13.86
C ALA A 357 -8.15 12.15 13.86
N PHE A 358 -7.16 11.59 14.53
CA PHE A 358 -6.98 10.15 14.72
C PHE A 358 -6.95 9.78 16.20
N ALA A 359 -7.42 10.66 17.09
CA ALA A 359 -7.60 10.28 18.48
C ALA A 359 -8.66 9.17 18.52
N ALA A 360 -8.32 8.04 19.14
CA ALA A 360 -9.32 7.04 19.48
C ALA A 360 -10.38 7.69 20.40
N PRO A 361 -11.66 7.30 20.31
CA PRO A 361 -12.59 7.58 21.38
C PRO A 361 -12.00 7.05 22.70
N PRO A 362 -12.28 7.70 23.85
CA PRO A 362 -11.89 7.17 25.14
C PRO A 362 -12.36 5.71 25.24
N ALA A 363 -11.52 4.83 25.79
CA ALA A 363 -11.90 3.45 26.03
C ALA A 363 -13.23 3.44 26.83
N PRO A 364 -14.20 2.55 26.50
CA PRO A 364 -15.35 2.38 27.36
C PRO A 364 -14.87 2.03 28.76
N ASP A 365 -15.40 2.71 29.78
CA ASP A 365 -15.07 2.43 31.18
C ASP A 365 -15.23 0.93 31.42
N SER A 366 -14.14 0.25 31.81
CA SER A 366 -14.20 -1.14 32.22
C SER A 366 -15.24 -1.26 33.34
N PRO A 367 -16.29 -2.10 33.20
CA PRO A 367 -17.16 -2.38 34.33
C PRO A 367 -16.30 -3.02 35.44
N GLN A 368 -16.25 -2.35 36.59
CA GLN A 368 -15.65 -2.88 37.82
C GLN A 368 -16.44 -4.05 38.37
#